data_AF-A0A961M095-F1
#
_entry.id   AF-A0A961M095-F1
#
_cell.length_a   1.000
_cell.length_b   1.000
_cell.length_c   1.000
_cell.angle_alpha   90.00
_cell.angle_beta   90.00
_cell.angle_gamma   90.00
#
_symmetry.space_group_name_H-M   'P 1'
#
loop_
_entity.id
_entity.type
_entity.pdbx_description
1 polymer ?
#
loop_
_entity_poly.entity_id
_entity_poly.type
_entity_poly.pdbx_seq_one_letter_code
_entity_poly.pdbx_strand_id
1 'polypeptide(L)'
;MRIACLGGGPAGLYFAISMKLRDPSHEVVVIERNKANDTFGWGVVLSDDALGNLAKNDPVSAEAIRSHFAYWDDIAVVHKGVRTVSGGHGFAGIGRKQMLILLQARARELGVDLRFETEFRTAEEYRKEFDLVVGSDGINSRVRAEYAEVFKPDVELRKCRFIWLGTHQKFDDAFTF
;
A
#
# COMPACT_ATOMS: atom_id res chain seq x y z
N MET A 1 20.86 -9.22 8.13
CA MET A 1 20.56 -7.81 8.47
C MET A 1 19.30 -7.75 9.31
N ARG A 2 19.25 -6.81 10.25
CA ARG A 2 18.07 -6.46 11.06
C ARG A 2 17.43 -5.20 10.47
N ILE A 3 16.16 -5.29 10.11
CA ILE A 3 15.43 -4.27 9.38
C ILE A 3 14.15 -3.89 10.14
N ALA A 4 13.93 -2.60 10.38
CA ALA A 4 12.69 -2.07 10.92
C ALA A 4 11.91 -1.28 9.87
N CYS A 5 10.68 -1.69 9.56
CA CYS A 5 9.73 -0.94 8.75
C CYS A 5 8.76 -0.19 9.66
N LEU A 6 8.84 1.14 9.64
CA LEU A 6 7.97 2.01 10.43
C LEU A 6 6.71 2.30 9.62
N GLY A 7 5.64 1.54 9.85
CA GLY A 7 4.36 1.62 9.14
C GLY A 7 3.96 0.28 8.48
N GLY A 8 2.77 -0.21 8.82
CA GLY A 8 2.17 -1.46 8.31
C GLY A 8 1.24 -1.28 7.11
N GLY A 9 1.44 -0.22 6.33
CA GLY A 9 0.75 -0.01 5.06
C GLY A 9 1.28 -0.88 3.91
N PRO A 10 0.74 -0.75 2.69
CA PRO A 10 1.16 -1.56 1.54
C PRO A 10 2.66 -1.46 1.26
N ALA A 11 3.24 -0.26 1.36
CA ALA A 11 4.67 -0.05 1.12
C ALA A 11 5.55 -0.79 2.14
N GLY A 12 5.29 -0.65 3.44
CA GLY A 12 6.07 -1.28 4.50
C GLY A 12 5.95 -2.81 4.49
N LEU A 13 4.73 -3.33 4.33
CA LEU A 13 4.49 -4.77 4.21
C LEU A 13 5.17 -5.35 2.97
N TYR A 14 5.04 -4.70 1.81
CA TYR A 14 5.60 -5.22 0.57
C TYR A 14 7.13 -5.11 0.52
N PHE A 15 7.70 -4.07 1.12
CA PHE A 15 9.15 -4.00 1.33
C PHE A 15 9.64 -5.16 2.21
N ALA A 16 8.97 -5.43 3.33
CA ALA A 16 9.34 -6.52 4.23
C ALA A 16 9.30 -7.90 3.54
N ILE A 17 8.23 -8.17 2.78
CA ILE A 17 8.11 -9.36 1.92
C ILE A 17 9.29 -9.43 0.95
N SER A 18 9.56 -8.33 0.24
CA SER A 18 10.63 -8.23 -0.75
C SER A 18 12.01 -8.54 -0.16
N MET A 19 12.28 -8.09 1.07
CA MET A 19 13.54 -8.36 1.77
C MET A 19 13.68 -9.83 2.18
N LYS A 20 12.60 -10.46 2.64
CA LYS A 20 12.59 -11.89 2.98
C LYS A 20 12.73 -12.80 1.75
N LEU A 21 12.15 -12.42 0.62
CA LEU A 21 12.28 -13.18 -0.63
C LEU A 21 13.69 -13.15 -1.22
N ARG A 22 14.43 -12.06 -1.00
CA ARG A 22 15.82 -11.91 -1.45
C ARG A 22 16.80 -12.67 -0.56
N ASP A 23 16.59 -12.60 0.75
CA ASP A 23 17.38 -13.34 1.73
C ASP A 23 16.51 -13.64 2.97
N PRO A 24 16.13 -14.90 3.18
CA PRO A 24 15.32 -15.32 4.33
C PRO A 24 15.99 -15.08 5.69
N SER A 25 17.32 -14.94 5.73
CA SER A 25 18.09 -14.71 6.96
C SER A 25 17.91 -13.29 7.51
N HIS A 26 17.33 -12.37 6.74
CA HIS A 26 16.98 -11.05 7.24
C HIS A 26 15.98 -11.14 8.40
N GLU A 27 16.28 -10.47 9.51
CA GLU A 27 15.32 -10.22 10.58
C GLU A 27 14.54 -8.96 10.23
N VAL A 28 13.25 -9.08 9.92
CA VAL A 28 12.44 -7.95 9.50
C VAL A 28 11.28 -7.77 10.47
N VAL A 29 11.18 -6.58 11.05
CA VAL A 29 10.03 -6.16 11.86
C VAL A 29 9.24 -5.07 11.14
N VAL A 30 7.92 -5.17 11.19
CA VAL A 30 7.00 -4.11 10.76
C VAL A 30 6.25 -3.61 11.98
N ILE A 31 6.26 -2.29 12.17
CA ILE A 31 5.67 -1.63 13.35
C ILE A 31 4.51 -0.78 12.88
N GLU A 32 3.32 -1.04 13.41
CA GLU A 32 2.08 -0.36 13.02
C GLU A 32 1.31 0.08 14.25
N ARG A 33 0.91 1.36 14.25
CA ARG A 33 0.18 1.97 15.37
C ARG A 33 -1.26 1.47 15.48
N ASN A 34 -1.87 1.11 14.35
CA ASN A 34 -3.25 0.65 14.29
C ASN A 34 -3.36 -0.86 14.49
N LYS A 35 -4.59 -1.35 14.68
CA LYS A 35 -4.89 -2.78 14.62
C LYS A 35 -4.68 -3.32 13.21
N ALA A 36 -4.40 -4.62 13.09
CA ALA A 36 -4.17 -5.29 11.81
C ALA A 36 -5.24 -5.04 10.74
N ASN A 37 -6.50 -4.87 11.17
CA ASN A 37 -7.65 -4.70 10.28
C ASN A 37 -8.22 -3.27 10.28
N ASP A 38 -7.62 -2.36 11.06
CA ASP A 38 -8.00 -0.95 11.07
C ASP A 38 -7.33 -0.27 9.88
N THR A 39 -8.11 -0.14 8.80
CA THR A 39 -7.66 0.54 7.60
C THR A 39 -8.64 1.64 7.20
N PHE A 40 -8.10 2.67 6.55
CA PHE A 40 -8.85 3.79 6.03
C PHE A 40 -8.92 3.72 4.50
N GLY A 41 -10.11 3.99 3.96
CA GLY A 41 -10.38 3.95 2.52
C GLY A 41 -11.09 2.69 2.06
N TRP A 42 -11.45 2.68 0.77
CA TRP A 42 -12.34 1.69 0.17
C TRP A 42 -11.59 0.81 -0.85
N GLY A 43 -11.83 0.99 -2.14
CA GLY A 43 -11.15 0.26 -3.22
C GLY A 43 -9.93 1.02 -3.76
N VAL A 44 -8.84 0.29 -4.02
CA VAL A 44 -7.68 0.81 -4.76
C VAL A 44 -7.63 0.16 -6.13
N VAL A 45 -7.20 0.91 -7.14
CA VAL A 45 -6.95 0.41 -8.49
C VAL A 45 -5.45 0.26 -8.69
N LEU A 46 -5.05 -0.86 -9.28
CA LEU A 46 -3.68 -1.12 -9.70
C LEU A 46 -3.64 -1.17 -11.22
N SER A 47 -2.64 -0.50 -11.81
CA SER A 47 -2.37 -0.61 -13.24
C SER A 47 -1.74 -1.97 -13.57
N ASP A 48 -1.88 -2.41 -14.82
CA ASP A 48 -1.25 -3.64 -15.30
C ASP A 48 0.27 -3.65 -15.09
N ASP A 49 0.94 -2.51 -15.27
CA ASP A 49 2.38 -2.37 -14.99
C ASP A 49 2.71 -2.62 -13.51
N ALA A 50 1.90 -2.08 -12.59
CA ALA A 50 2.07 -2.32 -11.17
C ALA A 50 1.90 -3.81 -10.84
N LEU A 51 0.91 -4.48 -11.45
CA LEU A 51 0.69 -5.91 -11.30
C LEU A 51 1.82 -6.75 -11.89
N GLY A 52 2.40 -6.33 -13.01
CA GLY A 52 3.56 -6.96 -13.63
C GLY A 52 4.79 -6.88 -12.72
N ASN A 53 5.01 -5.74 -12.07
CA ASN A 53 6.09 -5.57 -11.10
C ASN A 53 5.88 -6.40 -9.84
N LEU A 54 4.62 -6.50 -9.35
CA LEU A 54 4.28 -7.39 -8.24
C LEU A 54 4.60 -8.84 -8.59
N ALA A 55 4.15 -9.32 -9.76
CA ALA A 55 4.36 -10.69 -10.20
C ALA A 55 5.84 -11.06 -10.37
N LYS A 56 6.67 -10.14 -10.86
CA LYS A 56 8.12 -10.35 -10.97
C LYS A 56 8.81 -10.49 -9.62
N ASN A 57 8.33 -9.80 -8.60
CA ASN A 57 8.96 -9.75 -7.28
C ASN A 57 8.42 -10.83 -6.31
N ASP A 58 7.10 -11.02 -6.27
CA ASP A 58 6.43 -12.07 -5.49
C ASP A 58 5.21 -12.60 -6.26
N PRO A 59 5.37 -13.68 -7.06
CA PRO A 59 4.28 -14.29 -7.82
C PRO A 59 3.11 -14.72 -6.92
N VAL A 60 3.39 -15.13 -5.67
CA VAL A 60 2.36 -15.61 -4.74
C VAL A 60 1.47 -14.47 -4.26
N SER A 61 2.06 -13.34 -3.86
CA SER A 61 1.29 -12.13 -3.55
C SER A 61 0.50 -11.65 -4.77
N ALA A 62 1.12 -11.63 -5.94
CA ALA A 62 0.47 -11.14 -7.15
C ALA A 62 -0.77 -11.98 -7.50
N GLU A 63 -0.66 -13.31 -7.44
CA GLU A 63 -1.79 -14.21 -7.71
C GLU A 63 -2.89 -14.06 -6.65
N ALA A 64 -2.53 -14.03 -5.37
CA ALA A 64 -3.51 -13.87 -4.30
C ALA A 64 -4.26 -12.54 -4.37
N ILE A 65 -3.58 -11.46 -4.77
CA ILE A 65 -4.22 -10.16 -4.99
C ILE A 65 -5.10 -10.21 -6.25
N ARG A 66 -4.61 -10.82 -7.34
CA ARG A 66 -5.37 -10.97 -8.60
C ARG A 66 -6.67 -11.74 -8.43
N SER A 67 -6.68 -12.79 -7.61
CA SER A 67 -7.87 -13.60 -7.37
C SER A 67 -9.01 -12.85 -6.67
N HIS A 68 -8.77 -11.62 -6.20
CA HIS A 68 -9.75 -10.76 -5.52
C HIS A 68 -10.08 -9.49 -6.31
N PHE A 69 -9.65 -9.39 -7.58
CA PHE A 69 -9.92 -8.21 -8.39
C PHE A 69 -11.33 -8.17 -8.97
N ALA A 70 -11.89 -6.97 -8.97
CA ALA A 70 -12.86 -6.55 -9.97
C ALA A 70 -12.10 -5.96 -11.15
N TYR A 71 -12.48 -6.34 -12.37
CA TYR A 71 -11.82 -5.92 -13.60
C TYR A 71 -12.74 -5.02 -14.42
N TRP A 72 -12.14 -4.00 -15.02
CA TRP A 72 -12.78 -3.10 -15.98
C TRP A 72 -11.86 -2.89 -17.18
N ASP A 73 -12.42 -2.81 -18.37
CA ASP A 73 -11.65 -2.44 -19.58
C ASP A 73 -11.90 -0.98 -19.99
N ASP A 74 -13.14 -0.52 -19.78
CA ASP A 74 -13.60 0.79 -20.19
C ASP A 74 -13.49 1.84 -19.08
N ILE A 75 -13.13 3.07 -19.46
CA ILE A 75 -13.37 4.29 -18.67
C ILE A 75 -14.55 5.04 -19.28
N ALA A 76 -15.49 5.45 -18.43
CA ALA A 76 -16.55 6.37 -18.78
C ALA A 76 -16.32 7.73 -18.12
N VAL A 77 -16.43 8.81 -18.89
CA VAL A 77 -16.42 10.19 -18.36
C VAL A 77 -17.77 10.82 -18.66
N VAL A 78 -18.45 11.29 -17.63
CA VAL A 78 -19.71 12.03 -17.75
C VAL A 78 -19.46 13.51 -17.55
N HIS A 79 -19.48 14.28 -18.64
CA HIS A 79 -19.29 15.73 -18.59
C HIS A 79 -20.45 16.45 -19.26
N LYS A 80 -21.13 17.34 -18.52
CA LYS A 80 -22.32 18.07 -18.98
C LYS A 80 -23.41 17.14 -19.56
N GLY A 81 -23.60 15.97 -18.93
CA GLY A 81 -24.59 14.96 -19.35
C GLY A 81 -24.17 14.10 -20.55
N VAL A 82 -22.99 14.34 -21.13
CA VAL A 82 -22.45 13.53 -22.23
C VAL A 82 -21.54 12.45 -21.65
N ARG A 83 -21.84 11.18 -21.93
CA ARG A 83 -21.01 10.02 -21.56
C ARG A 83 -20.09 9.66 -22.72
N THR A 84 -18.79 9.82 -22.50
CA THR A 84 -17.74 9.39 -23.44
C THR A 84 -17.05 8.17 -22.88
N VAL A 85 -16.88 7.13 -23.72
CA VAL A 85 -16.21 5.87 -23.33
C VAL A 85 -14.90 5.73 -24.09
N SER A 86 -13.88 5.29 -23.38
CA SER A 86 -12.59 4.91 -23.93
C SER A 86 -12.22 3.54 -23.37
N GLY A 87 -11.94 2.56 -24.24
CA GLY A 87 -11.62 1.18 -23.85
C GLY A 87 -10.16 0.80 -24.11
N GLY A 88 -9.79 -0.43 -23.75
CA GLY A 88 -8.46 -0.99 -23.93
C GLY A 88 -7.42 -0.55 -22.90
N HIS A 89 -7.88 -0.08 -21.73
CA HIS A 89 -6.99 0.45 -20.69
C HIS A 89 -6.59 -0.59 -19.64
N GLY A 90 -7.45 -1.57 -19.36
CA GLY A 90 -7.20 -2.61 -18.34
C GLY A 90 -7.01 -2.06 -16.92
N PHE A 91 -8.06 -2.12 -16.10
CA PHE A 91 -7.99 -1.76 -14.68
C PHE A 91 -8.40 -2.92 -13.79
N ALA A 92 -7.70 -3.09 -12.69
CA ALA A 92 -8.06 -4.04 -11.66
C ALA A 92 -8.14 -3.35 -10.29
N GLY A 93 -9.26 -3.55 -9.60
CA GLY A 93 -9.53 -2.96 -8.30
C GLY A 93 -9.68 -4.01 -7.21
N ILE A 94 -9.11 -3.73 -6.04
CA ILE A 94 -9.26 -4.55 -4.83
C ILE A 94 -9.67 -3.66 -3.66
N GLY A 95 -10.47 -4.20 -2.74
CA GLY A 95 -10.69 -3.56 -1.44
C GLY A 95 -9.35 -3.41 -0.70
N ARG A 96 -9.01 -2.19 -0.28
CA ARG A 96 -7.73 -1.91 0.41
C ARG A 96 -7.54 -2.79 1.65
N LYS A 97 -8.62 -3.02 2.41
CA LYS A 97 -8.61 -3.94 3.55
C LYS A 97 -8.21 -5.36 3.14
N GLN A 98 -8.81 -5.88 2.07
CA GLN A 98 -8.50 -7.20 1.55
C GLN A 98 -7.03 -7.28 1.11
N MET A 99 -6.54 -6.28 0.39
CA MET A 99 -5.13 -6.21 -0.02
C MET A 99 -4.18 -6.26 1.19
N LEU A 100 -4.46 -5.51 2.26
CA LEU A 100 -3.65 -5.53 3.48
C LEU A 100 -3.69 -6.88 4.17
N ILE A 101 -4.86 -7.54 4.26
CA ILE A 101 -4.98 -8.87 4.84
C ILE A 101 -4.09 -9.88 4.08
N LEU A 102 -4.11 -9.86 2.75
CA LEU A 102 -3.30 -10.73 1.91
C LEU A 102 -1.80 -10.48 2.11
N LEU A 103 -1.38 -9.22 2.11
CA LEU A 103 0.02 -8.85 2.33
C LEU A 103 0.50 -9.22 3.74
N GLN A 104 -0.34 -9.03 4.76
CA GLN A 104 0.00 -9.43 6.12
C GLN A 104 0.12 -10.95 6.26
N ALA A 105 -0.77 -11.72 5.63
CA ALA A 105 -0.69 -13.18 5.61
C ALA A 105 0.64 -13.63 4.97
N ARG A 106 0.96 -13.06 3.80
CA ARG A 106 2.22 -13.35 3.11
C ARG A 106 3.46 -12.97 3.92
N ALA A 107 3.44 -11.80 4.57
CA ALA A 107 4.54 -11.36 5.42
C ALA A 107 4.76 -12.32 6.60
N ARG A 108 3.69 -12.81 7.25
CA ARG A 108 3.79 -13.81 8.33
C ARG A 108 4.32 -15.15 7.83
N GLU A 109 3.87 -15.60 6.67
CA GLU A 109 4.36 -16.83 6.02
C GLU A 109 5.89 -16.80 5.82
N LEU A 110 6.42 -15.63 5.44
CA LEU A 110 7.85 -15.40 5.24
C LEU A 110 8.63 -15.08 6.52
N GLY A 111 7.98 -15.16 7.69
CA GLY A 111 8.62 -14.93 8.99
C GLY A 111 8.96 -13.47 9.28
N VAL A 112 8.18 -12.52 8.76
CA VAL A 112 8.24 -11.11 9.18
C VAL A 112 7.54 -10.97 10.53
N ASP A 113 8.18 -10.28 11.48
CA ASP A 113 7.59 -9.93 12.77
C ASP A 113 6.66 -8.71 12.61
N LEU A 114 5.35 -8.93 12.68
CA LEU A 114 4.34 -7.87 12.56
C LEU A 114 3.86 -7.42 13.94
N ARG A 115 4.23 -6.19 14.34
CA ARG A 115 3.88 -5.59 15.62
C ARG A 115 2.82 -4.50 15.42
N PHE A 116 1.56 -4.91 15.56
CA PHE A 116 0.40 -3.99 15.54
C PHE A 116 0.20 -3.34 16.91
N GLU A 117 -0.64 -2.29 16.94
CA GLU A 117 -0.91 -1.50 18.15
C GLU A 117 0.37 -1.02 18.85
N THR A 118 1.42 -0.80 18.05
CA THR A 118 2.74 -0.40 18.52
C THR A 118 3.13 0.89 17.83
N GLU A 119 3.17 1.98 18.57
CA GLU A 119 3.61 3.28 18.06
C GLU A 119 5.11 3.47 18.31
N PHE A 120 5.85 3.81 17.25
CA PHE A 120 7.24 4.22 17.37
C PHE A 120 7.31 5.73 17.68
N ARG A 121 8.34 6.14 18.44
CA ARG A 121 8.52 7.56 18.80
C ARG A 121 9.36 8.32 17.78
N THR A 122 10.57 7.82 17.49
CA THR A 122 11.49 8.40 16.49
C THR A 122 12.18 7.29 15.70
N ALA A 123 12.66 7.60 14.50
CA ALA A 123 13.46 6.64 13.74
C ALA A 123 14.85 6.43 14.38
N GLU A 124 15.41 7.47 15.01
CA GLU A 124 16.69 7.39 15.73
C GLU A 124 16.74 6.31 16.82
N GLU A 125 15.63 6.06 17.51
CA GLU A 125 15.58 4.99 18.52
C GLU A 125 15.83 3.62 17.89
N TYR A 126 15.28 3.38 16.71
CA TYR A 126 15.42 2.11 15.99
C TYR A 126 16.79 1.99 15.30
N ARG A 127 17.40 3.10 14.85
CA ARG A 127 18.75 3.06 14.24
C ARG A 127 19.83 2.53 15.18
N LYS A 128 19.60 2.55 16.49
CA LYS A 128 20.54 2.00 17.50
C LYS A 128 20.60 0.48 17.47
N GLU A 129 19.53 -0.17 17.04
CA GLU A 129 19.38 -1.63 17.12
C GLU A 129 19.29 -2.30 15.74
N PHE A 130 18.82 -1.57 14.72
CA PHE A 130 18.58 -2.09 13.39
C PHE A 130 19.61 -1.57 12.39
N ASP A 131 20.06 -2.45 11.49
CA ASP A 131 20.99 -2.11 10.41
C ASP A 131 20.33 -1.19 9.37
N LEU A 132 19.00 -1.32 9.20
CA LEU A 132 18.20 -0.50 8.29
C LEU A 132 16.86 -0.13 8.94
N VAL A 133 16.52 1.15 8.87
CA VAL A 133 15.20 1.67 9.25
C VAL A 133 14.52 2.28 8.02
N VAL A 134 13.31 1.81 7.72
CA VAL A 134 12.52 2.24 6.56
C VAL A 134 11.32 3.03 7.04
N GLY A 135 11.26 4.31 6.67
CA GLY A 135 10.09 5.17 6.89
C GLY A 135 8.98 4.86 5.89
N SER A 136 7.96 4.12 6.32
CA SER A 136 6.79 3.72 5.52
C SER A 136 5.46 4.14 6.17
N ASP A 137 5.48 5.21 6.96
CA ASP A 137 4.43 5.64 7.88
C ASP A 137 3.43 6.65 7.26
N GLY A 138 3.45 6.77 5.93
CA GLY A 138 2.38 7.37 5.13
C GLY A 138 2.44 8.90 4.99
N ILE A 139 1.31 9.50 4.64
CA ILE A 139 1.25 10.92 4.28
C ILE A 139 1.63 11.83 5.46
N ASN A 140 1.29 11.45 6.69
CA ASN A 140 1.65 12.17 7.92
C ASN A 140 2.92 11.60 8.56
N SER A 141 3.92 11.30 7.73
CA SER A 141 5.15 10.64 8.15
C SER A 141 5.91 11.44 9.21
N ARG A 142 6.11 10.83 10.38
CA ARG A 142 6.99 11.31 11.45
C ARG A 142 8.45 11.20 11.01
N VAL A 143 8.81 10.10 10.35
CA VAL A 143 10.18 9.87 9.85
C VAL A 143 10.58 10.96 8.85
N ARG A 144 9.69 11.32 7.92
CA ARG A 144 9.95 12.39 6.96
C ARG A 144 10.14 13.75 7.63
N ALA A 145 9.38 14.03 8.69
CA ALA A 145 9.52 15.27 9.46
C ALA A 145 10.84 15.29 10.26
N GLU A 146 11.22 14.16 10.87
CA GLU A 146 12.47 13.99 11.63
C GLU A 146 13.72 14.23 10.78
N TYR A 147 13.72 13.76 9.53
CA TYR A 147 14.83 13.94 8.58
C TYR A 147 14.56 15.03 7.53
N ALA A 148 13.73 16.03 7.84
CA ALA A 148 13.34 17.05 6.86
C ALA A 148 14.54 17.80 6.25
N GLU A 149 15.58 18.08 7.03
CA GLU A 149 16.80 18.74 6.54
C GLU A 149 17.58 17.91 5.51
N VAL A 150 17.45 16.58 5.58
CA VAL A 150 18.12 15.63 4.68
C VAL A 150 17.24 15.34 3.47
N PHE A 151 15.99 14.93 3.70
CA PHE A 151 15.06 14.54 2.63
C PHE A 151 14.48 15.73 1.87
N LYS A 152 14.47 16.92 2.47
CA LYS A 152 13.95 18.17 1.89
C LYS A 152 12.57 17.97 1.24
N PRO A 153 11.57 17.50 2.01
CA PRO A 153 10.27 17.14 1.43
C PRO A 153 9.56 18.38 0.88
N ASP A 154 9.04 18.27 -0.34
CA ASP A 154 8.15 19.28 -0.92
C ASP A 154 6.69 18.91 -0.64
N VAL A 155 5.98 19.79 0.07
CA VAL A 155 4.61 19.55 0.53
C VAL A 155 3.74 20.75 0.20
N GLU A 156 2.79 20.55 -0.71
CA GLU A 156 1.81 21.56 -1.10
C GLU A 156 0.39 21.15 -0.67
N LEU A 157 -0.27 22.00 0.11
CA LEU A 157 -1.70 21.84 0.39
C LEU A 157 -2.53 22.40 -0.76
N ARG A 158 -3.25 21.53 -1.47
CA ARG A 158 -4.12 21.91 -2.59
C ARG A 158 -5.45 22.49 -2.11
N LYS A 159 -6.06 23.33 -2.95
CA LYS A 159 -7.28 24.10 -2.60
C LYS A 159 -8.55 23.24 -2.55
N CYS A 160 -8.63 22.17 -3.33
CA CYS A 160 -9.83 21.35 -3.45
C CYS A 160 -9.98 20.45 -2.21
N ARG A 161 -11.18 20.44 -1.64
CA ARG A 161 -11.56 19.44 -0.63
C ARG A 161 -11.80 18.10 -1.32
N PHE A 162 -11.39 17.02 -0.66
CA PHE A 162 -11.59 15.66 -1.12
C PHE A 162 -12.17 14.84 0.03
N ILE A 163 -13.11 13.93 -0.30
CA ILE A 163 -13.65 12.92 0.61
C ILE A 163 -13.70 11.58 -0.12
N TRP A 164 -13.36 10.51 0.57
CA TRP A 164 -13.38 9.16 0.00
C TRP A 164 -14.59 8.38 0.51
N LEU A 165 -15.58 8.19 -0.36
CA LEU A 165 -16.85 7.52 -0.04
C LEU A 165 -16.89 6.10 -0.59
N GLY A 166 -17.69 5.25 0.06
CA GLY A 166 -18.05 3.91 -0.40
C GLY A 166 -19.54 3.83 -0.68
N THR A 167 -19.93 2.99 -1.63
CA THR A 167 -21.34 2.78 -2.02
C THR A 167 -21.59 1.31 -2.36
N HIS A 168 -22.85 0.88 -2.23
CA HIS A 168 -23.31 -0.42 -2.73
C HIS A 168 -23.63 -0.40 -4.23
N GLN A 169 -23.69 0.80 -4.84
CA GLN A 169 -23.84 0.94 -6.28
C GLN A 169 -22.65 0.27 -6.98
N LYS A 170 -22.97 -0.60 -7.93
CA LYS A 170 -21.96 -1.22 -8.79
C LYS A 170 -21.74 -0.38 -10.04
N PHE A 171 -20.51 -0.42 -10.55
CA PHE A 171 -20.07 0.24 -11.77
C PHE A 171 -19.55 -0.83 -12.71
N ASP A 172 -20.42 -1.77 -13.11
CA ASP A 172 -20.01 -3.00 -13.80
C ASP A 172 -19.67 -2.79 -15.28
N ASP A 173 -20.11 -1.68 -15.88
CA ASP A 173 -19.93 -1.38 -17.30
C ASP A 173 -18.63 -0.63 -17.61
N ALA A 174 -18.21 0.30 -16.74
CA ALA A 174 -16.99 1.08 -16.91
C ALA A 174 -16.52 1.72 -15.59
N PHE A 175 -15.22 1.94 -15.48
CA PHE A 175 -14.67 2.79 -14.43
C PHE A 175 -15.06 4.25 -14.69
N THR A 176 -15.98 4.78 -13.87
CA THR A 176 -16.73 6.00 -14.19
C THR A 176 -16.25 7.22 -13.41
N PHE A 177 -16.10 8.36 -14.11
CA PHE A 177 -15.77 9.69 -13.59
C PHE A 177 -16.83 10.74 -13.91
#